data_AF-A0A5F8HIP1-F1
#
_entry.id   AF-A0A5F8HIP1-F1
#
_cell.length_a   1.000
_cell.length_b   1.000
_cell.length_c   1.000
_cell.angle_alpha   90.00
_cell.angle_beta   90.00
_cell.angle_gamma   90.00
#
_symmetry.space_group_name_H-M   'P 1'
#
loop_
_entity.id
_entity.type
_entity.pdbx_description
1 polymer ?
#
loop_
_entity_poly.entity_id
_entity_poly.type
_entity_poly.pdbx_seq_one_letter_code
_entity_poly.pdbx_strand_id
1 'polypeptide(L)'
;MSKFFQYGWRCTTNENSYSNPTLMGNWNQERYSLEKIVQPQPLPSKFGHYFETTFGASYRKKLPPSQRFKKKPHCFPGHQTELIPPPYKCTGRTDYLINYSGPQ
;
A
#
# COMPACT_ATOMS: atom_id res chain seq x y z
N MET A 1 -0.38 -14.46 -45.42
CA MET A 1 0.22 -13.48 -44.48
C MET A 1 -0.62 -13.35 -43.20
N SER A 2 -0.53 -14.28 -42.23
CA SER A 2 -1.30 -14.19 -40.96
C SER A 2 -0.45 -14.35 -39.69
N LYS A 3 0.82 -14.74 -39.84
CA LYS A 3 1.72 -15.11 -38.74
C LYS A 3 2.11 -13.94 -37.81
N PHE A 4 1.93 -12.70 -38.25
CA PHE A 4 2.32 -11.49 -37.50
C PHE A 4 1.18 -10.82 -36.73
N PHE A 5 -0.06 -11.31 -36.83
CA PHE A 5 -1.21 -10.81 -36.05
C PHE A 5 -1.46 -11.63 -34.76
N GLN A 6 -0.56 -12.56 -34.43
CA GLN A 6 -0.65 -13.33 -33.19
C GLN A 6 -0.11 -12.49 -32.05
N TYR A 7 -1.00 -11.95 -31.21
CA TYR A 7 -0.66 -11.28 -29.96
C TYR A 7 -0.08 -12.31 -28.97
N GLY A 8 1.23 -12.49 -29.01
CA GLY A 8 1.97 -13.22 -28.00
C GLY A 8 2.31 -12.33 -26.80
N TRP A 9 2.58 -12.94 -25.66
CA TRP A 9 3.05 -12.29 -24.43
C TRP A 9 4.41 -11.56 -24.56
N ARG A 10 5.03 -11.58 -25.75
CA ARG A 10 6.28 -10.86 -26.10
C ARG A 10 6.14 -9.91 -27.30
N CYS A 11 4.95 -9.73 -27.85
CA CYS A 11 4.76 -8.85 -29.01
C CYS A 11 4.82 -7.38 -28.57
N THR A 12 5.72 -6.59 -29.17
CA THR A 12 5.98 -5.18 -28.84
C THR A 12 5.23 -4.18 -29.75
N THR A 13 4.49 -4.67 -30.75
CA THR A 13 3.73 -3.84 -31.69
C THR A 13 2.45 -3.32 -31.03
N ASN A 14 2.47 -2.04 -30.64
CA ASN A 14 1.39 -1.34 -29.93
C ASN A 14 0.20 -0.91 -30.81
N GLU A 15 -0.04 -1.60 -31.93
CA GLU A 15 -1.01 -1.15 -32.95
C GLU A 15 -2.45 -1.05 -32.40
N ASN A 16 -2.78 -1.82 -31.35
CA ASN A 16 -4.07 -1.79 -30.62
C ASN A 16 -3.90 -1.70 -29.08
N SER A 17 -2.85 -1.03 -28.58
CA SER A 17 -2.59 -1.00 -27.14
C SER A 17 -3.65 -0.22 -26.35
N TYR A 18 -4.22 -0.85 -25.33
CA TYR A 18 -5.08 -0.17 -24.35
C TYR A 18 -4.27 0.77 -23.45
N SER A 19 -4.92 1.80 -22.92
CA SER A 19 -4.28 2.72 -21.98
C SER A 19 -3.83 2.03 -20.69
N ASN A 20 -2.80 2.55 -20.01
CA ASN A 20 -2.26 2.07 -18.73
C ASN A 20 -3.27 1.67 -17.60
N PRO A 21 -4.44 2.31 -17.42
CA PRO A 21 -5.45 1.82 -16.46
C PRO A 21 -6.06 0.46 -16.83
N THR A 22 -6.05 0.11 -18.12
CA THR A 22 -6.39 -1.22 -18.58
C THR A 22 -5.17 -2.11 -18.34
N LEU A 23 -5.24 -3.01 -17.34
CA LEU A 23 -4.16 -3.89 -16.89
C LEU A 23 -3.86 -5.02 -17.90
N MET A 24 -3.64 -4.66 -19.16
CA MET A 24 -3.43 -5.53 -20.29
C MET A 24 -2.06 -5.26 -20.91
N GLY A 25 -1.44 -6.28 -21.50
CA GLY A 25 -0.14 -6.15 -22.16
C GLY A 25 0.96 -5.72 -21.19
N ASN A 26 1.77 -4.73 -21.58
CA ASN A 26 2.97 -4.31 -20.87
C ASN A 26 2.75 -3.21 -19.80
N TRP A 27 1.53 -3.11 -19.26
CA TRP A 27 1.13 -2.06 -18.32
C TRP A 27 2.10 -1.89 -17.13
N ASN A 28 2.65 -3.00 -16.60
CA ASN A 28 3.54 -2.96 -15.44
C ASN A 28 4.87 -2.29 -15.77
N GLN A 29 5.48 -2.63 -16.91
CA GLN A 29 6.72 -2.00 -17.35
C GLN A 29 6.49 -0.54 -17.77
N GLU A 30 5.35 -0.22 -18.40
CA GLU A 30 5.01 1.18 -18.74
C GLU A 30 4.77 2.06 -17.52
N ARG A 31 4.22 1.49 -16.44
CA ARG A 31 3.97 2.18 -15.18
C ARG A 31 5.26 2.44 -14.41
N TYR A 32 6.16 1.46 -14.38
CA TYR A 32 7.44 1.53 -13.68
C TYR A 32 8.62 1.80 -14.62
N SER A 33 8.35 2.31 -15.82
CA SER A 33 9.41 2.64 -16.78
C SER A 33 10.39 3.62 -16.12
N LEU A 34 11.68 3.31 -16.23
CA LEU A 34 12.75 4.15 -15.68
C LEU A 34 12.65 5.58 -16.23
N GLU A 35 12.16 5.77 -17.45
CA GLU A 35 11.95 7.11 -18.02
C GLU A 35 10.96 7.97 -17.21
N LYS A 36 9.94 7.37 -16.60
CA LYS A 36 8.97 8.07 -15.75
C LYS A 36 9.47 8.24 -14.31
N ILE A 37 10.30 7.32 -13.83
CA ILE A 37 10.87 7.36 -12.48
C ILE A 37 12.06 8.34 -12.41
N VAL A 38 12.82 8.45 -13.49
CA VAL A 38 13.98 9.33 -13.63
C VAL A 38 13.53 10.73 -14.05
N GLN A 39 12.58 11.31 -13.30
CA GLN A 39 12.46 12.76 -13.27
C GLN A 39 13.35 13.26 -12.14
N PRO A 40 14.58 13.74 -12.44
CA PRO A 40 15.43 14.32 -11.41
C PRO A 40 14.73 15.52 -10.79
N GLN A 41 14.97 15.74 -9.49
CA GLN A 41 14.50 16.97 -8.86
C GLN A 41 15.08 18.18 -9.62
N PRO A 42 14.28 19.25 -9.81
CA PRO A 42 14.78 20.45 -10.46
C PRO A 42 15.96 21.02 -9.68
N LEU A 43 16.85 21.70 -10.38
CA LEU A 43 17.99 22.38 -9.75
C LEU A 43 17.47 23.33 -8.64
N PRO A 44 18.16 23.39 -7.49
CA PRO A 44 17.78 24.29 -6.42
C PRO A 44 17.80 25.73 -6.93
N SER A 45 16.81 26.52 -6.50
CA SER A 45 16.71 27.93 -6.89
C SER A 45 17.91 28.72 -6.37
N LYS A 46 18.52 29.53 -7.25
CA LYS A 46 19.62 30.44 -6.90
C LYS A 46 19.22 31.51 -5.87
N PHE A 47 17.93 31.79 -5.70
CA PHE A 47 17.42 32.83 -4.80
C PHE A 47 16.44 32.30 -3.76
N GLY A 48 16.07 31.03 -3.81
CA GLY A 48 15.03 30.45 -2.94
C GLY A 48 15.37 30.52 -1.44
N HIS A 49 16.66 30.47 -1.11
CA HIS A 49 17.16 30.49 0.25
C HIS A 49 17.11 31.89 0.91
N TYR A 50 16.91 32.96 0.15
CA TYR A 50 16.83 34.33 0.72
C TYR A 50 15.61 34.53 1.60
N PHE A 51 14.56 33.74 1.37
CA PHE A 51 13.31 33.82 2.11
C PHE A 51 13.15 32.68 3.12
N GLU A 52 14.14 31.79 3.23
CA GLU A 52 14.13 30.71 4.22
C GLU A 52 14.70 31.20 5.55
N THR A 53 13.92 31.03 6.63
CA THR A 53 14.43 31.30 7.98
C THR A 53 15.27 30.13 8.47
N THR A 54 16.30 30.40 9.26
CA THR A 54 17.11 29.36 9.92
C THR A 54 16.23 28.42 10.73
N PHE A 55 15.16 28.92 11.36
CA PHE A 55 14.16 28.10 12.03
C PHE A 55 13.46 27.13 11.08
N GLY A 56 12.97 27.63 9.94
CA GLY A 56 12.32 26.82 8.91
C GLY A 56 13.25 25.74 8.34
N ALA A 57 14.49 26.08 8.02
CA ALA A 57 15.45 25.10 7.50
C ALA A 57 15.84 24.03 8.53
N SER A 58 16.05 24.43 9.79
CA SER A 58 16.59 23.55 10.84
C SER A 58 15.53 22.64 11.45
N TYR A 59 14.36 23.20 11.78
CA TYR A 59 13.33 22.55 12.58
C TYR A 59 12.16 22.03 11.75
N ARG A 60 11.91 22.59 10.56
CA ARG A 60 10.85 22.09 9.67
C ARG A 60 11.36 20.96 8.77
N LYS A 61 12.03 19.97 9.36
CA LYS A 61 12.29 18.71 8.66
C LYS A 61 10.94 18.07 8.38
N LYS A 62 10.63 17.80 7.10
CA LYS A 62 9.42 17.03 6.73
C LYS A 62 9.47 15.76 7.57
N LEU A 63 8.50 15.62 8.47
CA LEU A 63 8.38 14.40 9.25
C LEU A 63 8.37 13.25 8.25
N PRO A 64 9.20 12.21 8.44
CA PRO A 64 9.05 11.02 7.62
C PRO A 64 7.58 10.62 7.68
N PRO A 65 6.97 10.22 6.54
CA PRO A 65 5.58 9.77 6.54
C PRO A 65 5.41 8.81 7.69
N SER A 66 4.37 9.00 8.52
CA SER A 66 4.21 8.27 9.77
C SER A 66 4.48 6.80 9.48
N GLN A 67 5.61 6.31 10.00
CA GLN A 67 6.00 4.94 9.78
C GLN A 67 5.01 4.13 10.59
N ARG A 68 3.88 3.79 9.99
CA ARG A 68 2.99 2.77 10.52
C ARG A 68 3.91 1.59 10.77
N PHE A 69 4.06 1.20 12.04
CA PHE A 69 4.79 0.00 12.39
C PHE A 69 4.32 -1.08 11.43
N LYS A 70 5.24 -1.57 10.58
CA LYS A 70 4.90 -2.59 9.60
C LYS A 70 4.49 -3.81 10.41
N LYS A 71 3.18 -4.06 10.51
CA LYS A 71 2.67 -5.29 11.11
C LYS A 71 3.28 -6.41 10.29
N LYS A 72 4.09 -7.26 10.94
CA LYS A 72 4.67 -8.44 10.30
C LYS A 72 3.48 -9.27 9.78
N PRO A 73 3.51 -9.77 8.53
CA PRO A 73 2.49 -10.69 8.07
C PRO A 73 2.51 -11.89 9.03
N HIS A 74 1.46 -12.03 9.81
CA HIS A 74 1.37 -13.05 10.83
C HIS A 74 0.92 -14.34 10.12
N CYS A 75 1.80 -15.35 10.08
CA CYS A 75 1.52 -16.63 9.40
C CYS A 75 0.47 -17.49 10.12
N PHE A 76 -0.02 -17.05 11.29
CA PHE A 76 -1.00 -17.79 12.08
C PHE A 76 -2.32 -17.00 12.17
N PRO A 77 -3.49 -17.64 12.31
CA PRO A 77 -4.73 -16.93 12.59
C PRO A 77 -4.61 -16.17 13.91
N GLY A 78 -5.15 -14.95 13.98
CA GLY A 78 -4.95 -13.96 15.05
C GLY A 78 -5.57 -14.30 16.41
N HIS A 79 -5.24 -15.47 16.97
CA HIS A 79 -5.56 -15.87 18.34
C HIS A 79 -4.31 -15.75 19.22
N GLN A 80 -3.76 -14.55 19.33
CA GLN A 80 -2.81 -14.25 20.40
C GLN A 80 -3.59 -13.66 21.58
N THR A 81 -3.79 -14.48 22.62
CA THR A 81 -4.50 -14.09 23.85
C THR A 81 -3.92 -12.83 24.50
N GLU A 82 -2.64 -12.57 24.30
CA GLU A 82 -1.92 -11.41 24.84
C GLU A 82 -2.26 -10.07 24.16
N LEU A 83 -2.78 -10.09 22.93
CA LEU A 83 -3.20 -8.88 22.20
C LEU A 83 -4.69 -8.58 22.35
N ILE A 84 -5.44 -9.52 22.91
CA ILE A 84 -6.86 -9.32 23.23
C ILE A 84 -6.87 -8.58 24.59
N PRO A 85 -7.41 -7.35 24.68
CA PRO A 85 -7.56 -6.70 25.97
C PRO A 85 -8.32 -7.65 26.89
N PRO A 86 -7.98 -7.74 28.20
CA PRO A 86 -8.67 -8.65 29.10
C PRO A 86 -10.17 -8.38 28.92
N PRO A 87 -10.96 -9.37 28.47
CA PRO A 87 -12.36 -9.10 28.22
C PRO A 87 -12.92 -8.56 29.53
N TYR A 88 -13.61 -7.40 29.49
CA TYR A 88 -14.66 -7.15 30.47
C TYR A 88 -15.42 -8.48 30.51
N LYS A 89 -15.43 -9.15 31.65
CA LYS A 89 -15.81 -10.57 31.73
C LYS A 89 -17.28 -10.71 31.33
N CYS A 90 -17.57 -10.78 30.04
CA CYS A 90 -18.77 -11.41 29.54
C CYS A 90 -18.40 -12.88 29.48
N THR A 91 -18.49 -13.54 30.63
CA THR A 91 -18.42 -14.99 30.72
C THR A 91 -19.45 -15.51 29.72
N GLY A 92 -18.99 -16.10 28.60
CA GLY A 92 -19.88 -16.75 27.65
C GLY A 92 -20.74 -17.74 28.42
N ARG A 93 -22.05 -17.74 28.15
CA ARG A 93 -22.96 -18.68 28.81
C ARG A 93 -22.51 -20.09 28.45
N THR A 94 -22.14 -20.87 29.46
CA THR A 94 -21.78 -22.28 29.26
C THR A 94 -23.03 -23.03 28.79
N ASP A 95 -22.82 -24.15 28.11
CA ASP A 95 -23.92 -25.01 27.64
C ASP A 95 -24.86 -25.39 28.80
N TYR A 96 -24.29 -25.59 29.99
CA TYR A 96 -25.04 -25.78 31.23
C TYR A 96 -25.96 -24.59 31.56
N LEU A 97 -25.47 -23.35 31.50
CA LEU A 97 -26.27 -22.16 31.79
C LEU A 97 -27.39 -21.94 30.75
N ILE A 98 -27.16 -22.32 29.49
CA ILE A 98 -28.14 -22.23 28.40
C ILE A 98 -29.24 -23.28 28.59
N ASN A 99 -28.87 -24.50 28.96
CA ASN A 99 -29.80 -25.62 29.04
C ASN A 99 -30.63 -25.62 30.34
N TYR A 100 -30.15 -24.98 31.40
CA TYR A 100 -30.79 -24.98 32.72
C TYR A 100 -31.24 -23.61 33.22
N SER A 101 -31.19 -22.55 32.41
CA SER A 101 -31.86 -21.29 32.77
C SER A 101 -33.37 -21.51 32.69
N GLY A 102 -34.08 -21.39 33.82
CA GLY A 102 -35.53 -21.59 33.89
C GLY A 102 -36.32 -20.65 32.96
N PRO A 103 -37.58 -20.98 32.64
CA PRO A 103 -38.42 -20.13 31.78
C PRO A 103 -38.67 -18.76 32.43
N GLN A 104 -38.67 -17.70 31.62
CA GLN A 104 -39.00 -16.33 32.05
C GLN A 104 -40.47 -16.19 32.44
#